data_AF-A0A2V8K3C4-F1
#
_entry.id   AF-A0A2V8K3C4-F1
#
_cell.length_a   1.000
_cell.length_b   1.000
_cell.length_c   1.000
_cell.angle_alpha   90.00
_cell.angle_beta   90.00
_cell.angle_gamma   90.00
#
_symmetry.space_group_name_H-M   'P 1'
#
loop_
_entity.id
_entity.type
_entity.pdbx_description
1 polymer ?
#
loop_
_entity_poly.entity_id
_entity_poly.type
_entity_poly.pdbx_seq_one_letter_code
_entity_poly.pdbx_strand_id
1 'polypeptide(L)'
;IDAEDWSIVRIQGSPAKRPSFWTRQTQIDRRYKRIDRMWLNDSLESTSDILIAGRSTLKIQYLYEAIETDRSMEHLEEASVPCRD
;
A
#
# COMPACT_ATOMS: atom_id res chain seq x y z
N ILE A 1 6.38 9.25 1.02
CA ILE A 1 7.44 8.28 0.67
C ILE A 1 8.43 8.22 1.81
N ASP A 2 9.23 7.16 1.90
CA ASP A 2 10.31 7.03 2.87
C ASP A 2 11.50 7.91 2.45
N ALA A 3 12.27 8.41 3.41
CA ALA A 3 13.37 9.34 3.14
C ALA A 3 14.69 8.64 2.80
N GLU A 4 14.88 7.40 3.23
CA GLU A 4 16.13 6.66 3.07
C GLU A 4 16.14 5.88 1.75
N ASP A 5 15.06 5.16 1.47
CA ASP A 5 14.97 4.23 0.35
C ASP A 5 13.92 4.61 -0.71
N TRP A 6 13.27 5.77 -0.54
CA TRP A 6 12.26 6.32 -1.46
C TRP A 6 11.00 5.46 -1.64
N SER A 7 10.78 4.49 -0.75
CA SER A 7 9.64 3.58 -0.85
C SER A 7 8.30 4.26 -0.57
N ILE A 8 7.22 3.62 -1.03
CA ILE A 8 5.86 4.11 -0.79
C ILE A 8 5.42 3.72 0.62
N VAL A 9 5.35 4.71 1.52
CA VAL A 9 4.90 4.51 2.91
C VAL A 9 3.39 4.71 3.10
N ARG A 10 2.77 5.47 2.21
CA ARG A 10 1.35 5.85 2.31
C ARG A 10 0.78 6.22 0.95
N ILE A 11 -0.44 5.77 0.69
CA ILE A 11 -1.24 6.18 -0.46
C ILE A 11 -2.54 6.75 0.08
N GLN A 12 -2.87 7.97 -0.33
CA GLN A 12 -4.14 8.62 -0.03
C GLN A 12 -4.84 9.05 -1.30
N GLY A 13 -6.15 8.90 -1.32
CA GLY A 13 -6.97 9.46 -2.39
C GLY A 13 -8.33 8.80 -2.51
N SER A 14 -8.97 9.08 -3.64
CA SER A 14 -10.27 8.53 -4.00
C SER A 14 -10.24 7.95 -5.40
N PRO A 15 -11.01 6.88 -5.68
CA PRO A 15 -11.22 6.40 -7.04
C PRO A 15 -11.71 7.52 -7.96
N ALA A 16 -11.23 7.55 -9.20
CA ALA A 16 -11.63 8.56 -10.18
C ALA A 16 -13.11 8.45 -10.60
N LYS A 17 -13.71 7.28 -10.42
CA LYS A 17 -15.14 7.00 -10.66
C LYS A 17 -15.72 6.22 -9.49
N ARG A 18 -17.05 6.21 -9.39
CA ARG A 18 -17.77 5.45 -8.39
C ARG A 18 -17.43 3.96 -8.50
N PRO A 19 -16.98 3.30 -7.41
CA PRO A 19 -16.57 1.89 -7.45
C PRO A 19 -17.72 0.92 -7.75
N SER A 20 -18.95 1.32 -7.44
CA SER A 20 -20.16 0.54 -7.69
C SER A 20 -21.39 1.43 -7.71
N PHE A 21 -22.55 0.85 -8.06
CA PHE A 21 -23.84 1.53 -7.93
C PHE A 21 -24.15 1.94 -6.49
N TRP A 22 -23.72 1.13 -5.51
CA TRP A 22 -24.02 1.33 -4.09
C TRP A 22 -23.04 2.26 -3.37
N THR A 23 -21.80 2.41 -3.87
CA THR A 23 -20.74 3.22 -3.25
C THR A 23 -20.55 4.51 -4.03
N ARG A 24 -21.11 5.61 -3.53
CA ARG A 24 -21.15 6.90 -4.23
C ARG A 24 -19.82 7.64 -4.20
N GLN A 25 -19.09 7.55 -3.10
CA GLN A 25 -17.79 8.14 -2.89
C GLN A 25 -17.01 7.31 -1.87
N THR A 26 -15.69 7.30 -1.98
CA THR A 26 -14.81 6.69 -0.97
C THR A 26 -13.49 7.44 -0.90
N GLN A 27 -13.00 7.67 0.31
CA GLN A 27 -11.66 8.16 0.60
C GLN A 27 -10.86 7.03 1.22
N ILE A 28 -9.65 6.80 0.72
CA ILE A 28 -8.78 5.69 1.10
C ILE A 28 -7.48 6.26 1.69
N ASP A 29 -7.06 5.70 2.82
CA ASP A 29 -5.73 5.86 3.42
C ASP A 29 -5.14 4.47 3.59
N ARG A 30 -4.13 4.14 2.78
CA ARG A 30 -3.40 2.88 2.85
C ARG A 30 -1.99 3.19 3.33
N ARG A 31 -1.52 2.45 4.34
CA ARG A 31 -0.18 2.59 4.91
C ARG A 31 0.62 1.32 4.70
N TYR A 32 1.90 1.52 4.50
CA TYR A 32 2.87 0.46 4.35
C TYR A 32 3.89 0.57 5.48
N LYS A 33 4.41 -0.57 5.89
CA LYS A 33 5.55 -0.66 6.81
C LYS A 33 6.59 -1.61 6.26
N ARG A 34 7.83 -1.36 6.63
CA ARG A 34 8.93 -2.29 6.37
C ARG A 34 8.80 -3.49 7.32
N ILE A 35 8.69 -4.68 6.75
CA ILE A 35 8.79 -5.96 7.46
C ILE A 35 9.93 -6.72 6.79
N ASP A 36 10.98 -7.01 7.57
CA ASP A 36 12.26 -7.50 7.07
C ASP A 36 12.83 -6.61 5.94
N ARG A 37 12.91 -7.15 4.73
CA ARG A 37 13.46 -6.46 3.54
C ARG A 37 12.37 -5.94 2.59
N MET A 38 11.10 -6.00 2.97
CA MET A 38 9.99 -5.65 2.09
C MET A 38 9.07 -4.58 2.70
N TRP A 39 8.56 -3.68 1.85
CA TRP A 39 7.49 -2.77 2.19
C TRP A 39 6.14 -3.43 1.95
N LEU A 40 5.42 -3.77 3.02
CA LEU A 40 4.16 -4.49 2.99
C LEU A 40 3.01 -3.65 3.52
N ASN A 41 1.77 -4.02 3.20
CA ASN A 41 0.59 -3.33 3.70
C ASN A 41 0.55 -3.46 5.22
N ASP A 42 0.48 -2.34 5.92
CA ASP A 42 0.26 -2.32 7.36
C ASP A 42 -1.23 -2.20 7.66
N SER A 43 -1.88 -1.21 7.06
CA SER A 43 -3.27 -0.88 7.32
C SER A 43 -3.95 -0.23 6.12
N LEU A 44 -5.26 -0.40 6.06
CA LEU A 44 -6.14 0.34 5.17
C LEU A 44 -7.34 0.86 5.95
N GLU A 45 -7.55 2.17 5.90
CA GLU A 45 -8.77 2.81 6.35
C GLU A 45 -9.47 3.43 5.14
N SER A 46 -10.78 3.22 5.03
CA SER A 46 -11.58 3.92 4.04
C SER A 46 -12.89 4.42 4.62
N THR A 47 -13.26 5.64 4.24
CA THR A 47 -14.57 6.22 4.58
C THR A 47 -15.39 6.35 3.30
N SER A 48 -16.55 5.73 3.27
CA SER A 48 -17.38 5.63 2.07
C SER A 48 -18.82 6.07 2.32
N ASP A 49 -19.41 6.73 1.32
CA ASP A 49 -20.84 7.02 1.30
C ASP A 49 -21.57 5.89 0.57
N ILE A 50 -22.26 5.07 1.34
CA ILE A 50 -22.99 3.90 0.85
C ILE A 50 -24.48 4.25 0.77
N LEU A 51 -25.12 3.96 -0.37
CA LEU A 51 -26.51 4.35 -0.66
C LEU A 51 -27.50 3.93 0.44
N ILE A 52 -27.39 2.71 0.96
CA ILE A 52 -28.33 2.16 1.96
C ILE A 52 -27.81 2.25 3.41
N ALA A 53 -26.49 2.32 3.59
CA ALA A 53 -25.86 2.30 4.91
C ALA A 53 -25.33 3.67 5.36
N GLY A 54 -25.46 4.70 4.50
CA GLY A 54 -24.92 6.02 4.75
C GLY A 54 -23.39 6.02 4.82
N ARG A 55 -22.85 6.96 5.58
CA ARG A 55 -21.41 7.11 5.78
C ARG A 55 -20.87 5.96 6.63
N SER A 56 -19.96 5.18 6.07
CA SER A 56 -19.39 3.97 6.69
C SER A 56 -17.87 4.01 6.67
N THR A 57 -17.23 3.48 7.72
CA THR A 57 -15.77 3.37 7.79
C THR A 57 -15.35 1.90 7.81
N LEU A 58 -14.46 1.52 6.90
CA LEU A 58 -13.80 0.22 6.87
C LEU A 58 -12.38 0.38 7.40
N LYS A 59 -11.97 -0.51 8.32
CA LYS A 59 -10.59 -0.60 8.80
C LYS A 59 -10.09 -2.03 8.62
N ILE A 60 -8.94 -2.19 7.97
CA ILE A 60 -8.25 -3.45 7.80
C ILE A 60 -6.85 -3.32 8.39
N GLN A 61 -6.47 -4.29 9.21
CA GLN A 61 -5.12 -4.46 9.73
C GLN A 61 -4.54 -5.74 9.13
N TYR A 62 -3.34 -5.64 8.58
CA TYR A 62 -2.67 -6.77 7.95
C TYR A 62 -1.63 -7.35 8.92
N LEU A 63 -1.77 -8.64 9.21
CA LEU A 63 -0.80 -9.42 9.95
C LEU A 63 -0.29 -10.54 9.04
N TYR A 64 1.02 -10.72 9.04
CA TYR A 64 1.70 -11.71 8.23
C TYR A 64 2.25 -12.79 9.16
N GLU A 65 1.87 -14.04 8.91
CA GLU A 65 2.42 -15.19 9.63
C GLU A 65 3.81 -15.54 9.09
N ALA A 66 3.97 -15.54 7.77
CA ALA A 66 5.22 -15.77 7.09
C ALA A 66 5.35 -14.88 5.85
N ILE A 67 6.59 -14.49 5.54
CA ILE A 67 6.95 -13.74 4.33
C ILE A 67 8.02 -14.57 3.62
N GLU A 68 7.64 -15.22 2.52
CA GLU A 68 8.59 -15.93 1.68
C GLU A 68 9.13 -14.98 0.62
N THR A 69 10.46 -14.90 0.50
CA THR A 69 11.12 -14.06 -0.50
C THR A 69 11.95 -14.95 -1.40
N ASP A 70 11.86 -14.74 -2.72
CA ASP A 70 12.76 -15.42 -3.63
C ASP A 70 14.17 -14.85 -3.46
N ARG A 71 15.11 -15.70 -3.03
CA ARG A 71 16.52 -15.33 -2.80
C ARG A 71 17.31 -15.09 -4.09
N SER A 72 16.69 -15.19 -5.26
CA SER A 72 17.32 -14.88 -6.55
C SER A 72 17.81 -13.42 -6.66
N MET A 73 17.30 -12.49 -5.84
CA MET A 73 17.73 -11.07 -5.84
C MET A 73 19.11 -10.82 -5.18
N GLU A 74 19.69 -11.77 -4.44
CA GLU A 74 21.00 -11.56 -3.80
C GLU A 74 22.14 -11.38 -4.82
N HIS A 75 21.99 -11.90 -6.05
CA HIS A 75 23.00 -11.79 -7.11
C HIS A 75 23.02 -10.45 -7.87
N LEU A 76 22.03 -9.56 -7.66
CA LEU A 76 21.93 -8.31 -8.41
C LEU A 76 22.52 -7.09 -7.66
N GLU A 77 22.74 -7.18 -6.34
CA GLU A 77 23.41 -6.09 -5.58
C GLU A 77 24.91 -5.94 -5.93
N GLU A 78 25.59 -7.00 -6.37
CA GLU A 78 27.01 -6.93 -6.79
C GLU A 78 27.21 -6.38 -8.20
N ALA A 79 26.15 -6.30 -9.01
CA ALA A 79 26.21 -5.84 -10.38
C ALA A 79 25.90 -4.34 -10.52
N SER A 80 26.24 -3.51 -9.52
CA SER A 80 26.03 -2.06 -9.58
C SER A 80 26.75 -1.48 -10.80
N VAL A 81 25.99 -1.17 -11.85
CA VAL A 81 26.48 -0.51 -13.07
C VAL A 81 26.78 0.95 -12.70
N PRO A 82 28.00 1.47 -12.96
CA PRO A 82 28.31 2.84 -12.63
C PRO A 82 27.46 3.77 -13.50
N CYS A 83 26.69 4.66 -12.87
CA CYS A 83 26.06 5.77 -13.57
C CYS A 83 27.17 6.60 -14.22
N ARG A 84 27.11 6.77 -15.55
CA ARG A 84 27.95 7.72 -16.28
C ARG A 84 27.34 9.11 -16.18
N ASP A 85 28.18 10.09 -15.86
CA ASP A 85 27.89 11.53 -15.83
C ASP A 85 27.47 12.09 -17.20
#